data_AF-A0A9X0YKY9-F1
#
_entry.id   AF-A0A9X0YKY9-F1
#
_cell.length_a   1.000
_cell.length_b   1.000
_cell.length_c   1.000
_cell.angle_alpha   90.00
_cell.angle_beta   90.00
_cell.angle_gamma   90.00
#
_symmetry.space_group_name_H-M   'P 1'
#
loop_
_entity.id
_entity.type
_entity.pdbx_description
1 polymer ?
#
loop_
_entity_poly.entity_id
_entity_poly.type
_entity_poly.pdbx_seq_one_letter_code
_entity_poly.pdbx_strand_id
1 'polypeptide(L)'
;MNTNYETRYASSPSTVKTYDTEALRAEFLIDNLMQDGTINLTYTHYDRYIAGSAVPTSVALTLETIDPLKAEYFLERRELGIINVGGNGTVTGI
;
A
#
# COMPACT_ATOMS: atom_id res chain seq x y z
N MET A 1 -6.12 12.76 7.94
CA MET A 1 -5.17 11.67 7.65
C MET A 1 -5.44 11.27 6.22
N ASN A 2 -4.49 11.52 5.32
CA ASN A 2 -4.65 11.18 3.90
C ASN A 2 -3.99 9.84 3.56
N THR A 3 -3.69 9.03 4.58
CA THR A 3 -3.10 7.71 4.43
C THR A 3 -4.13 6.66 4.84
N ASN A 4 -4.59 5.88 3.89
CA ASN A 4 -5.37 4.68 4.14
C ASN A 4 -4.45 3.47 4.07
N TYR A 5 -4.67 2.50 4.97
CA TYR A 5 -4.02 1.22 4.84
C TYR A 5 -4.97 0.06 5.11
N GLU A 6 -4.74 -1.03 4.40
CA GLU A 6 -5.40 -2.31 4.62
C GLU A 6 -4.37 -3.42 4.81
N THR A 7 -4.78 -4.49 5.49
CA THR A 7 -3.93 -5.67 5.71
C THR A 7 -4.50 -6.86 4.96
N ARG A 8 -3.67 -7.52 4.15
CA ARG A 8 -3.98 -8.77 3.45
C ARG A 8 -3.25 -9.92 4.11
N TYR A 9 -3.97 -10.98 4.47
CA TYR A 9 -3.40 -12.16 5.08
C TYR A 9 -2.91 -13.16 4.04
N ALA A 10 -1.93 -13.97 4.42
CA ALA A 10 -1.49 -15.07 3.58
C ALA A 10 -2.51 -16.21 3.65
N SER A 11 -2.87 -16.76 2.49
CA SER A 11 -3.86 -17.82 2.34
C SER A 11 -3.20 -19.09 1.82
N SER A 12 -3.60 -20.24 2.38
CA SER A 12 -3.04 -21.52 1.95
C SER A 12 -3.55 -21.91 0.56
N PRO A 13 -2.78 -22.66 -0.25
CA PRO A 13 -3.25 -23.13 -1.55
C PRO A 13 -4.54 -23.97 -1.47
N SER A 14 -4.74 -24.71 -0.37
CA SER A 14 -5.98 -25.46 -0.12
C SER A 14 -7.17 -24.55 0.12
N THR A 15 -6.99 -23.43 0.82
CA THR A 15 -8.05 -22.44 1.08
C THR A 15 -8.39 -21.65 -0.17
N VAL A 16 -7.38 -21.24 -0.94
CA VAL A 16 -7.59 -20.48 -2.18
C VAL A 16 -8.39 -21.28 -3.21
N LYS A 17 -8.21 -22.61 -3.25
CA LYS A 17 -9.00 -23.50 -4.11
C LYS A 17 -10.51 -23.48 -3.82
N THR A 18 -10.93 -23.09 -2.62
CA THR A 18 -12.35 -23.03 -2.25
C THR A 18 -12.97 -21.66 -2.46
N TYR A 19 -12.19 -20.66 -2.88
CA TYR A 19 -12.71 -19.32 -3.11
C TYR A 19 -13.53 -19.23 -4.40
N ASP A 20 -14.60 -18.47 -4.31
CA ASP A 20 -15.32 -17.98 -5.48
C ASP A 20 -14.64 -16.71 -6.04
N THR A 21 -15.19 -16.16 -7.12
CA THR A 21 -14.65 -14.98 -7.79
C THR A 21 -14.58 -13.76 -6.88
N GLU A 22 -15.56 -13.57 -6.00
CA GLU A 22 -15.63 -12.41 -5.12
C GLU A 22 -14.57 -12.52 -4.02
N ALA A 23 -14.43 -13.69 -3.40
CA ALA A 23 -13.40 -13.97 -2.40
C ALA A 23 -11.99 -13.84 -2.98
N LEU A 24 -11.75 -14.34 -4.20
CA LEU A 24 -10.46 -14.17 -4.88
C LEU A 24 -10.11 -12.70 -5.08
N ARG A 25 -11.07 -11.87 -5.49
CA ARG A 25 -10.84 -10.42 -5.66
C ARG A 25 -10.63 -9.75 -4.31
N ALA A 26 -11.46 -10.06 -3.31
CA ALA A 26 -11.32 -9.51 -1.99
C ALA A 26 -9.96 -9.84 -1.37
N GLU A 27 -9.37 -11.01 -1.60
CA GLU A 27 -8.09 -11.38 -0.97
C GLU A 27 -6.85 -10.92 -1.76
N PHE A 28 -6.91 -10.89 -3.09
CA PHE A 28 -5.73 -10.72 -3.94
C PHE A 28 -5.72 -9.47 -4.81
N LEU A 29 -6.87 -8.84 -5.06
CA LEU A 29 -6.94 -7.61 -5.86
C LEU A 29 -6.85 -6.40 -4.94
N ILE A 30 -5.90 -5.52 -5.23
CA ILE A 30 -5.86 -4.17 -4.67
C ILE A 30 -6.65 -3.27 -5.61
N ASP A 31 -7.87 -2.92 -5.22
CA ASP A 31 -8.71 -2.00 -5.97
C ASP A 31 -8.50 -0.54 -5.52
N ASN A 32 -8.96 0.41 -6.34
CA ASN A 32 -8.96 1.84 -6.01
C ASN A 32 -7.61 2.41 -5.52
N LEU A 33 -6.50 1.86 -6.01
CA LEU A 33 -5.16 2.19 -5.52
C LEU A 33 -4.81 3.68 -5.75
N MET A 34 -5.08 4.20 -6.94
CA MET A 34 -4.70 5.55 -7.38
C MET A 34 -5.84 6.56 -7.09
N GLN A 35 -5.84 7.16 -5.91
CA GLN A 35 -6.83 8.18 -5.53
C GLN A 35 -6.17 9.53 -5.29
N ASP A 36 -6.72 10.56 -5.93
CA ASP A 36 -6.25 11.94 -5.81
C ASP A 36 -6.17 12.40 -4.35
N GLY A 37 -5.05 13.02 -3.99
CA GLY A 37 -4.80 13.59 -2.67
C GLY A 37 -4.63 12.55 -1.55
N THR A 38 -4.47 11.27 -1.90
CA THR A 38 -4.46 10.16 -0.93
C THR A 38 -3.26 9.24 -1.14
N ILE A 39 -2.76 8.71 -0.03
CA ILE A 39 -1.82 7.59 0.03
C ILE A 39 -2.63 6.34 0.37
N ASN A 40 -2.67 5.36 -0.52
CA ASN A 40 -3.30 4.07 -0.26
C ASN A 40 -2.23 3.00 -0.15
N LEU A 41 -2.21 2.27 0.96
CA LEU A 41 -1.22 1.24 1.26
C LEU A 41 -1.92 -0.10 1.53
N THR A 42 -1.40 -1.17 0.97
CA THR A 42 -1.79 -2.55 1.27
C THR A 42 -0.57 -3.25 1.87
N TYR A 43 -0.65 -3.52 3.17
CA TYR A 43 0.32 -4.34 3.89
C TYR A 43 -0.06 -5.81 3.71
N THR A 44 0.82 -6.62 3.16
CA THR A 44 0.54 -8.04 2.99
C THR A 44 1.40 -8.91 3.89
N HIS A 45 0.82 -9.96 4.46
CA HIS A 45 1.56 -10.97 5.23
C HIS A 45 2.41 -11.89 4.35
N TYR A 46 2.31 -11.82 3.02
CA TYR A 46 3.31 -12.38 2.12
C TYR A 46 4.58 -11.54 2.21
N ASP A 47 5.62 -12.04 2.89
CA ASP A 47 6.91 -11.38 3.12
C ASP A 47 6.85 -9.98 3.75
N ARG A 48 5.69 -9.55 4.27
CA ARG A 48 5.49 -8.26 4.93
C ARG A 48 5.76 -7.06 4.02
N TYR A 49 5.68 -7.22 2.70
CA TYR A 49 5.85 -6.09 1.78
C TYR A 49 4.62 -5.17 1.81
N ILE A 50 4.84 -3.92 1.43
CA ILE A 50 3.78 -2.92 1.31
C ILE A 50 3.71 -2.52 -0.16
N ALA A 51 2.54 -2.67 -0.75
CA ALA A 51 2.24 -2.13 -2.08
C ALA A 51 1.28 -0.96 -1.91
N GLY A 52 1.41 0.08 -2.72
CA GLY A 52 0.60 1.27 -2.53
C GLY A 52 0.72 2.27 -3.65
N SER A 53 0.01 3.38 -3.51
CA SER A 53 0.25 4.57 -4.31
C SER A 53 0.11 5.84 -3.48
N ALA A 54 0.70 6.91 -3.99
CA ALA A 54 0.48 8.26 -3.50
C ALA A 54 0.23 9.14 -4.73
N VAL A 55 -0.94 9.79 -4.79
CA VAL A 55 -1.31 10.67 -5.91
C VAL A 55 -1.42 12.10 -5.40
N PRO A 56 -0.30 12.84 -5.27
CA PRO A 56 -0.35 14.24 -4.84
C PRO A 56 -1.03 15.10 -5.91
N THR A 57 -1.80 16.09 -5.47
CA THR A 57 -2.46 17.07 -6.33
C THR A 57 -1.92 18.47 -6.08
N SER A 58 -2.69 19.35 -5.45
CA SER A 58 -2.25 20.69 -5.07
C SER A 58 -1.43 20.73 -3.78
N VAL A 59 -1.49 19.66 -2.98
CA VAL A 59 -0.82 19.54 -1.69
C VAL A 59 0.10 18.32 -1.72
N ALA A 60 1.32 18.48 -1.21
CA ALA A 60 2.27 17.39 -1.06
C ALA A 60 1.73 16.35 -0.05
N LEU A 61 1.93 15.08 -0.35
CA LEU A 61 1.55 13.98 0.53
C LEU A 61 2.77 13.52 1.32
N THR A 62 2.64 13.48 2.65
CA THR A 62 3.69 12.99 3.55
C THR A 62 3.45 11.52 3.83
N LEU A 63 4.48 10.69 3.64
CA LEU A 63 4.43 9.28 3.98
C LEU A 63 4.61 9.09 5.49
N GLU A 64 3.49 8.93 6.19
CA GLU A 64 3.44 8.72 7.64
C GLU A 64 3.69 7.23 7.99
N THR A 65 4.13 6.97 9.23
CA THR A 65 4.20 5.59 9.75
C THR A 65 2.81 4.99 9.91
N ILE A 66 2.70 3.67 9.77
CA ILE A 66 1.46 2.92 9.98
C ILE A 66 1.63 1.97 11.17
N ASP A 67 0.55 1.70 11.92
CA ASP A 67 0.62 0.87 13.14
C ASP A 67 1.29 -0.52 12.95
N PRO A 68 1.08 -1.24 11.83
CA PRO A 68 1.73 -2.53 11.58
C PRO A 68 3.26 -2.48 11.52
N LEU A 69 3.86 -1.31 11.26
CA LEU A 69 5.32 -1.16 11.18
C LEU A 69 6.00 -1.18 12.55
N LYS A 70 5.31 -0.72 13.60
CA LYS A 70 5.87 -0.52 14.95
C LYS A 70 7.23 0.20 14.91
N ALA A 71 7.29 1.29 14.15
CA ALA A 71 8.47 2.10 13.87
C ALA A 71 8.13 3.60 13.99
N GLU A 72 9.12 4.44 14.32
CA GLU A 72 8.94 5.89 14.50
C GLU A 72 8.68 6.60 13.16
N TYR A 73 9.27 6.09 12.07
CA TYR A 73 9.05 6.57 10.72
C TYR A 73 9.03 5.42 9.71
N PHE A 74 8.43 5.66 8.53
CA PHE A 74 8.05 4.61 7.59
C PHE A 74 9.23 3.73 7.11
N LEU A 75 10.42 4.32 6.94
CA LEU A 75 11.61 3.67 6.40
C LEU A 75 12.68 3.32 7.44
N GLU A 76 12.34 3.30 8.73
CA GLU A 76 13.34 3.03 9.79
C GLU A 76 14.06 1.69 9.61
N ARG A 77 13.35 0.69 9.09
CA ARG A 77 13.85 -0.68 8.90
C ARG A 77 13.43 -1.27 7.56
N ARG A 78 13.18 -0.41 6.57
CA ARG A 78 12.63 -0.79 5.27
C ARG A 78 13.27 0.03 4.15
N GLU A 79 13.31 -0.57 2.98
CA GLU A 79 13.62 0.10 1.72
C GLU A 79 12.34 0.39 0.92
N LEU A 80 12.42 1.37 0.03
CA LEU A 80 11.30 1.81 -0.79
C LEU A 80 11.76 2.04 -2.24
N GLY A 81 11.04 1.44 -3.18
CA GLY A 81 11.13 1.76 -4.60
C GLY A 81 9.92 2.59 -5.03
N ILE A 82 10.15 3.64 -5.81
CA ILE A 82 9.08 4.49 -6.35
C ILE A 82 9.20 4.49 -7.87
N ILE A 83 8.07 4.26 -8.53
CA ILE A 83 7.92 4.41 -9.99
C ILE A 83 6.78 5.38 -10.22
N ASN A 84 7.08 6.51 -10.87
CA ASN A 84 6.06 7.47 -11.27
C ASN A 84 5.43 7.02 -12.60
N VAL A 85 4.12 6.77 -12.58
CA VAL A 85 3.32 6.34 -13.75
C VAL A 85 2.36 7.43 -14.24
N GLY A 86 2.39 8.62 -13.62
CA GLY A 86 1.53 9.75 -13.94
C GLY A 86 2.27 10.92 -14.57
N GLY A 87 1.85 12.14 -14.23
CA GLY A 87 2.50 13.37 -14.64
C GLY A 87 3.83 13.62 -13.92
N ASN A 88 4.56 14.65 -14.34
CA ASN A 88 5.80 15.05 -13.67
C ASN A 88 5.55 15.39 -12.20
N GLY A 89 6.44 14.94 -11.34
CA GLY A 89 6.37 15.17 -9.90
C GLY A 89 7.75 15.05 -9.25
N THR A 90 7.81 15.43 -7.98
CA THR A 90 9.05 15.40 -7.19
C THR A 90 8.84 14.52 -5.97
N VAL A 91 9.83 13.67 -5.68
CA VAL A 91 9.92 12.94 -4.42
C VAL A 91 11.08 13.54 -3.64
N THR A 92 10.83 13.90 -2.39
CA THR A 92 11.86 14.43 -1.48
C THR A 92 11.98 13.49 -0.29
N GLY A 93 13.19 12.96 -0.06
CA GLY A 93 13.54 12.23 1.15
C GLY A 93 14.15 13.14 2.22
N ILE A 94 14.20 12.65 3.46
CA ILE A 94 14.93 13.27 4.57
C ILE A 94 16.24 12.52 4.77
#